data_AF-A0A950S884-F1
#
_entry.id   AF-A0A950S884-F1
#
_cell.length_a   1.000
_cell.length_b   1.000
_cell.length_c   1.000
_cell.angle_alpha   90.00
_cell.angle_beta   90.00
_cell.angle_gamma   90.00
#
_symmetry.space_group_name_H-M   'P 1'
#
loop_
_entity.id
_entity.type
_entity.pdbx_description
1 polymer ?
#
loop_
_entity_poly.entity_id
_entity_poly.type
_entity_poly.pdbx_seq_one_letter_code
_entity_poly.pdbx_strand_id
1 'polypeptide(L)'
;MMAAVPMARFSKVIDSRTIVVERIGGTEVVHLANVAIPAEDEQAARDYLAEKLTGSFVYVEDGNVYRSPDALFINRELAYGAYSAPSLKMRVFGEINPATHPQKAPGVREPMQVPKPAHHARRR
;
A
#
# COMPACT_ATOMS: atom_id res chain seq x y z
N MET A 1 -15.82 -25.67 21.37
CA MET A 1 -14.46 -25.50 21.92
C MET A 1 -13.72 -24.55 21.01
N MET A 2 -13.23 -23.41 21.50
CA MET A 2 -12.33 -22.54 20.73
C MET A 2 -10.96 -23.22 20.72
N ALA A 3 -10.59 -23.85 19.61
CA ALA A 3 -9.23 -24.36 19.42
C ALA A 3 -8.29 -23.17 19.27
N ALA A 4 -7.18 -23.17 20.00
CA ALA A 4 -6.14 -22.16 19.83
C ALA A 4 -5.57 -22.29 18.42
N VAL A 5 -5.61 -21.20 17.65
CA VAL A 5 -5.05 -21.16 16.30
C VAL A 5 -3.51 -21.21 16.43
N PRO A 6 -2.81 -22.16 15.79
CA PRO A 6 -1.37 -22.30 15.96
C PRO A 6 -0.63 -21.14 15.29
N MET A 7 -0.07 -20.26 16.12
CA MET A 7 0.83 -19.19 15.70
C MET A 7 2.23 -19.73 15.40
N ALA A 8 2.89 -19.15 14.41
CA ALA A 8 4.29 -19.39 14.09
C ALA A 8 5.12 -18.13 14.39
N ARG A 9 6.35 -18.28 14.86
CA ARG A 9 7.28 -17.17 15.03
C ARG A 9 7.94 -16.87 13.69
N PHE A 10 7.99 -15.61 13.28
CA PHE A 10 8.76 -15.25 12.09
C PHE A 10 10.27 -15.49 12.32
N SER A 11 10.95 -16.10 11.35
CA SER A 11 12.38 -16.41 11.41
C SER A 11 13.18 -15.55 10.43
N LYS A 12 12.90 -15.64 9.12
CA LYS A 12 13.60 -14.84 8.09
C LYS A 12 12.80 -14.70 6.79
N VAL A 13 13.18 -13.74 5.96
CA VAL A 13 12.71 -13.59 4.57
C VAL A 13 13.69 -14.30 3.63
N ILE A 14 13.18 -15.12 2.70
CA ILE A 14 13.98 -15.68 1.60
C ILE A 14 13.95 -14.70 0.42
N ASP A 15 12.75 -14.39 -0.05
CA ASP A 15 12.46 -13.49 -1.18
C ASP A 15 11.15 -12.72 -0.91
N SER A 16 10.74 -11.84 -1.83
CA SER A 16 9.56 -10.98 -1.66
C SER A 16 8.23 -11.74 -1.52
N ARG A 17 8.23 -13.05 -1.80
CA ARG A 17 7.06 -13.94 -1.80
C ARG A 17 7.27 -15.18 -0.94
N THR A 18 8.39 -15.29 -0.24
CA THR A 18 8.74 -16.48 0.53
C THR A 18 9.34 -16.08 1.86
N ILE A 19 8.71 -16.52 2.94
CA ILE A 19 9.18 -16.34 4.31
C ILE A 19 9.41 -17.68 4.99
N VAL A 20 10.17 -17.65 6.06
CA VAL A 20 10.44 -18.80 6.92
C VAL A 20 9.89 -18.50 8.30
N VAL A 21 9.11 -19.44 8.82
CA VAL A 21 8.48 -19.35 10.12
C VAL A 21 8.86 -20.56 10.97
N GLU A 22 8.90 -20.37 12.27
CA GLU A 22 9.17 -21.39 13.27
C GLU A 22 7.86 -21.78 13.96
N ARG A 23 7.53 -23.06 13.92
CA ARG A 23 6.42 -23.67 14.64
C ARG A 23 6.94 -24.59 15.72
N ILE A 24 6.03 -25.00 16.60
CA ILE A 24 6.30 -26.10 17.53
C ILE A 24 6.63 -27.34 16.70
N GLY A 25 7.87 -27.82 16.78
CA GLY A 25 8.34 -29.01 16.07
C GLY A 25 9.10 -28.76 14.77
N GLY A 26 9.35 -27.51 14.36
CA GLY A 26 10.25 -27.24 13.24
C GLY A 26 10.09 -25.90 12.56
N THR A 27 10.78 -25.78 11.43
CA THR A 27 10.76 -24.61 10.55
C THR A 27 9.93 -24.91 9.31
N GLU A 28 9.09 -23.97 8.90
CA GLU A 28 8.24 -24.06 7.71
C GLU A 28 8.59 -22.93 6.73
N VAL A 29 8.65 -23.28 5.45
CA VAL A 29 8.79 -22.31 4.36
C VAL A 29 7.39 -21.98 3.84
N VAL A 30 7.04 -20.71 3.84
CA VAL A 30 5.73 -20.21 3.46
C VAL A 30 5.84 -19.40 2.19
N HIS A 31 5.11 -19.81 1.17
CA HIS A 31 4.92 -19.04 -0.05
C HIS A 31 3.67 -18.19 0.06
N LEU A 32 3.83 -16.88 -0.11
CA LEU A 32 2.77 -15.89 -0.02
C LEU A 32 1.82 -16.02 -1.21
N ALA A 33 0.54 -16.28 -0.93
CA ALA A 33 -0.50 -16.36 -1.95
C ALA A 33 -0.94 -14.97 -2.45
N ASN A 34 -1.33 -14.88 -3.72
CA ASN A 34 -1.92 -13.67 -4.33
C ASN A 34 -1.04 -12.40 -4.26
N VAL A 35 0.29 -12.57 -4.22
CA VAL A 35 1.26 -11.48 -4.21
C VAL A 35 2.03 -11.47 -5.53
N ALA A 36 1.88 -10.40 -6.30
CA ALA A 36 2.64 -10.14 -7.52
C ALA A 36 3.50 -8.89 -7.31
N ILE A 37 4.81 -9.08 -7.26
CA ILE A 37 5.78 -8.02 -7.01
C ILE A 37 6.69 -7.88 -8.24
N PRO A 38 6.79 -6.69 -8.85
CA PRO A 38 7.70 -6.46 -9.96
C PRO A 38 9.16 -6.76 -9.57
N ALA A 39 9.98 -7.18 -10.53
CA ALA A 39 11.37 -7.55 -10.23
C ALA A 39 12.21 -6.36 -9.73
N GLU A 40 11.87 -5.15 -10.19
CA GLU A 40 12.47 -3.89 -9.75
C GLU A 40 12.23 -3.59 -8.26
N ASP A 41 11.12 -4.09 -7.69
CA ASP A 41 10.69 -3.81 -6.32
C ASP A 41 11.02 -4.96 -5.34
N GLU A 42 11.66 -6.02 -5.81
CA GLU A 42 11.99 -7.22 -5.04
C GLU A 42 12.71 -6.88 -3.72
N GLN A 43 13.72 -6.01 -3.79
CA GLN A 43 14.49 -5.63 -2.61
C GLN A 43 13.65 -4.82 -1.60
N ALA A 44 12.87 -3.86 -2.08
CA ALA A 44 12.01 -3.04 -1.22
C ALA A 44 10.96 -3.90 -0.50
N ALA A 45 10.37 -4.87 -1.21
CA ALA A 45 9.42 -5.80 -0.62
C ALA A 45 10.04 -6.72 0.44
N ARG A 46 11.26 -7.19 0.21
CA ARG A 46 12.00 -7.99 1.19
C ARG A 46 12.30 -7.20 2.46
N ASP A 47 12.74 -5.95 2.30
CA ASP A 47 13.02 -5.06 3.42
C ASP A 47 11.75 -4.73 4.21
N TYR A 48 10.64 -4.47 3.52
CA TYR A 48 9.32 -4.30 4.15
C TYR A 48 8.90 -5.53 4.97
N LEU A 49 9.04 -6.74 4.40
CA LEU A 49 8.72 -7.98 5.10
C LEU A 49 9.59 -8.17 6.35
N ALA A 50 10.90 -7.94 6.22
CA ALA A 50 11.82 -8.04 7.33
C ALA A 50 11.46 -7.03 8.43
N GLU A 51 11.20 -5.77 8.09
CA GLU A 51 10.83 -4.73 9.05
C GLU A 51 9.51 -5.07 9.77
N LYS A 52 8.47 -5.48 9.03
CA LYS A 52 7.14 -5.70 9.61
C LYS A 52 7.01 -6.98 10.40
N LEU A 53 7.81 -8.00 10.10
CA LEU A 53 7.68 -9.32 10.71
C LEU A 53 8.77 -9.64 11.73
N THR A 54 9.89 -8.90 11.75
CA THR A 54 10.95 -9.11 12.74
C THR A 54 10.39 -9.06 14.16
N GLY A 55 10.68 -10.10 14.95
CA GLY A 55 10.21 -10.22 16.33
C GLY A 55 8.72 -10.49 16.50
N SER A 56 7.96 -10.67 15.41
CA SER A 56 6.51 -10.88 15.44
C SER A 56 6.13 -12.36 15.34
N PHE A 57 4.91 -12.66 15.81
CA PHE A 57 4.24 -13.93 15.52
C PHE A 57 3.29 -13.74 14.34
N VAL A 58 3.15 -14.79 13.53
CA VAL A 58 2.28 -14.82 12.37
C VAL A 58 1.35 -16.01 12.41
N TYR A 59 0.13 -15.79 11.97
CA TYR A 59 -0.78 -16.84 11.56
C TYR A 59 -0.60 -17.07 10.06
N VAL A 60 -0.57 -18.34 9.66
CA VAL A 60 -0.44 -18.73 8.25
C VAL A 60 -1.56 -19.70 7.91
N GLU A 61 -2.31 -19.38 6.85
CA GLU A 61 -3.43 -20.17 6.32
C GLU A 61 -3.39 -20.11 4.79
N ASP A 62 -3.10 -21.25 4.14
CA ASP A 62 -3.05 -21.37 2.67
C ASP A 62 -2.20 -20.29 1.98
N GLY A 63 -1.05 -19.96 2.57
CA GLY A 63 -0.14 -18.92 2.07
C GLY A 63 -0.57 -17.47 2.39
N ASN A 64 -1.71 -17.28 3.07
CA ASN A 64 -2.09 -16.00 3.66
C ASN A 64 -1.39 -15.84 5.01
N VAL A 65 -0.76 -14.68 5.20
CA VAL A 65 0.03 -14.38 6.40
C VAL A 65 -0.60 -13.21 7.14
N TYR A 66 -0.93 -13.44 8.40
CA TYR A 66 -1.47 -12.41 9.29
C TYR A 66 -0.53 -12.20 10.46
N ARG A 67 -0.18 -10.95 10.76
CA ARG A 67 0.69 -10.61 11.89
C ARG A 67 -0.12 -10.45 13.18
N SER A 68 0.43 -10.97 14.27
CA SER A 68 -0.06 -10.73 15.64
C SER A 68 0.78 -9.62 16.30
N PRO A 69 0.19 -8.75 17.14
CA PRO A 69 -1.16 -8.80 17.71
C PRO A 69 -2.25 -8.06 16.91
N ASP A 70 -1.90 -7.36 15.84
CA ASP A 70 -2.80 -6.42 15.15
C ASP A 70 -3.63 -7.03 14.03
N ALA A 71 -3.48 -8.34 13.77
CA ALA A 71 -4.10 -9.06 12.68
C ALA A 71 -3.82 -8.44 11.30
N LEU A 72 -2.66 -7.78 11.13
CA LEU A 72 -2.30 -7.14 9.87
C LEU A 72 -2.15 -8.20 8.78
N PHE A 73 -2.92 -8.06 7.70
CA PHE A 73 -2.87 -8.98 6.58
C PHE A 73 -1.74 -8.61 5.60
N ILE A 74 -0.63 -9.33 5.69
CA ILE A 74 0.62 -9.00 5.00
C ILE A 74 0.49 -9.10 3.49
N ASN A 75 -0.19 -10.14 2.97
CA ASN A 75 -0.35 -10.33 1.53
C ASN A 75 -1.08 -9.13 0.90
N ARG A 76 -2.07 -8.59 1.61
CA ARG A 76 -2.82 -7.42 1.18
C ARG A 76 -1.90 -6.19 1.09
N GLU A 77 -1.10 -5.94 2.12
CA GLU A 77 -0.16 -4.81 2.13
C GLU A 77 0.83 -4.89 0.96
N LEU A 78 1.37 -6.07 0.68
CA LEU A 78 2.24 -6.30 -0.47
C LEU A 78 1.50 -6.10 -1.80
N ALA A 79 0.28 -6.62 -1.94
CA ALA A 79 -0.52 -6.46 -3.14
C ALA A 79 -0.87 -4.99 -3.45
N TYR A 80 -1.00 -4.14 -2.42
CA TYR A 80 -1.21 -2.70 -2.57
C TYR A 80 0.09 -1.88 -2.70
N GLY A 81 1.25 -2.54 -2.69
CA GLY A 81 2.54 -1.85 -2.87
C GLY A 81 2.99 -1.06 -1.65
N ALA A 82 2.62 -1.46 -0.42
CA ALA A 82 3.03 -0.78 0.81
C ALA A 82 4.56 -0.65 0.97
N TYR A 83 5.33 -1.51 0.30
CA TYR A 83 6.79 -1.46 0.23
C TYR A 83 7.34 -0.28 -0.60
N SER A 84 6.56 0.26 -1.54
CA SER A 84 6.98 1.33 -2.45
C SER A 84 6.89 2.73 -1.82
N ALA A 85 6.18 2.86 -0.71
CA ALA A 85 5.92 4.17 -0.09
C ALA A 85 6.22 4.13 1.42
N PRO A 86 7.51 4.14 1.83
CA PRO A 86 7.91 4.05 3.24
C PRO A 86 7.38 5.20 4.13
N SER A 87 6.88 6.30 3.55
CA SER A 87 6.28 7.43 4.27
C SER A 87 4.75 7.53 4.15
N LEU A 88 4.11 6.71 3.31
CA LEU A 88 2.67 6.74 3.14
C LEU A 88 2.03 5.90 4.25
N LYS A 89 1.85 6.50 5.43
CA LYS A 89 0.94 5.98 6.46
C LYS A 89 -0.41 5.75 5.81
N MET A 90 -0.75 4.50 5.48
CA MET A 90 -2.07 4.14 4.99
C MET A 90 -3.11 4.55 6.04
N ARG A 91 -3.84 5.62 5.74
CA ARG A 91 -5.03 6.04 6.48
C ARG A 91 -6.13 5.02 6.19
N VAL A 92 -6.59 4.33 7.22
CA VAL A 92 -7.66 3.33 7.11
C VAL A 92 -9.01 4.02 6.87
N PHE A 93 -9.58 3.73 5.69
CA PHE A 93 -10.98 3.73 5.24
C PHE A 93 -11.99 4.75 5.78
N GLY A 94 -12.27 5.73 4.94
CA GLY A 94 -13.57 6.36 4.75
C GLY A 94 -13.53 7.12 3.42
N GLU A 95 -14.36 6.72 2.46
CA GLU A 95 -14.52 7.32 1.13
C GLU A 95 -13.57 6.81 0.02
N ILE A 96 -14.05 5.80 -0.71
CA ILE A 96 -13.63 5.54 -2.09
C ILE A 96 -14.35 6.57 -2.96
N ASN A 97 -13.62 7.50 -3.56
CA ASN A 97 -14.10 8.30 -4.67
C ASN A 97 -13.24 7.95 -5.90
N PRO A 98 -13.69 7.04 -6.80
CA PRO A 98 -12.93 6.68 -7.99
C PRO A 98 -13.28 7.67 -9.10
N ALA A 99 -12.63 8.83 -9.08
CA ALA A 99 -12.45 9.69 -10.24
C ALA A 99 -11.16 10.46 -9.98
N THR A 100 -10.15 10.44 -10.85
CA THR A 100 -10.22 11.14 -12.12
C THR A 100 -9.25 10.55 -13.15
N HIS A 101 -9.78 10.25 -14.34
CA HIS A 101 -9.02 10.29 -15.59
C HIS A 101 -8.24 11.61 -15.69
N PRO A 102 -7.00 11.64 -16.21
CA PRO A 102 -6.30 12.89 -16.50
C PRO A 102 -7.02 13.60 -17.66
N GLN A 103 -7.98 14.48 -17.33
CA GLN A 103 -8.46 15.47 -18.28
C GLN A 103 -7.35 16.50 -18.49
N LYS A 104 -6.76 16.44 -19.68
CA LYS A 104 -5.92 17.46 -20.28
C LYS A 104 -6.57 18.84 -20.09
N ALA A 105 -5.94 19.73 -19.34
CA ALA A 105 -6.45 21.07 -19.07
C ALA A 105 -6.67 21.83 -20.39
N PRO A 106 -7.86 22.42 -20.65
CA PRO A 106 -8.02 23.39 -21.71
C PRO A 106 -7.34 24.70 -21.30
N GLY A 107 -6.61 25.30 -22.25
CA GLY A 107 -5.77 26.47 -22.06
C GLY A 107 -6.49 27.65 -21.39
N VAL A 108 -5.73 28.34 -20.54
CA VAL A 108 -6.08 29.62 -19.93
C VAL A 108 -6.54 30.59 -21.02
N ARG A 109 -7.83 30.91 -21.05
CA ARG A 109 -8.32 32.08 -21.80
C ARG A 109 -8.02 33.32 -20.95
N GLU A 110 -7.38 34.30 -21.57
CA GLU A 110 -7.08 35.61 -20.98
C GLU A 110 -8.35 36.24 -20.37
N PRO A 111 -8.23 36.97 -19.25
CA PRO A 111 -9.37 37.64 -18.64
C PRO A 111 -9.93 38.70 -19.58
N MET A 112 -11.22 38.56 -19.87
CA MET A 112 -12.05 39.44 -20.70
C MET A 112 -11.96 40.88 -20.18
N GLN A 113 -11.35 41.79 -20.94
CA GLN A 113 -11.40 43.23 -20.67
C GLN A 113 -12.84 43.72 -20.78
N VAL A 114 -13.38 44.22 -19.68
CA VAL A 114 -14.68 44.90 -19.64
C VAL A 114 -14.53 46.25 -20.34
N PRO A 115 -15.33 46.58 -21.38
CA PRO A 115 -15.25 47.89 -22.01
C PRO A 115 -15.78 48.99 -21.06
N LYS A 116 -14.96 50.01 -20.86
CA LYS A 116 -15.25 51.23 -20.09
C LYS A 116 -16.31 52.07 -20.82
N PRO A 117 -17.37 52.58 -20.16
CA PRO A 117 -18.37 53.41 -20.83
C PRO A 117 -17.76 54.74 -21.30
N ALA A 118 -18.10 55.12 -22.54
CA ALA A 118 -17.62 56.33 -23.20
C ALA A 118 -18.30 57.58 -22.61
N HIS A 119 -17.52 58.46 -21.99
CA HIS A 119 -17.95 59.84 -21.74
C HIS A 119 -17.60 60.70 -22.97
N HIS A 120 -18.63 61.08 -23.72
CA HIS A 120 -18.55 62.18 -24.67
C HIS A 120 -18.29 63.50 -23.91
N ALA A 121 -17.12 64.09 -24.12
CA ALA A 121 -16.90 65.52 -23.86
C ALA A 121 -16.28 66.14 -25.12
N ARG A 122 -17.15 66.85 -25.84
CA ARG A 122 -16.93 67.55 -27.10
C ARG A 122 -16.04 68.77 -26.85
N ARG A 123 -14.94 68.88 -27.59
CA ARG A 123 -14.15 70.11 -27.72
C ARG A 123 -14.98 71.20 -28.42
N ARG A 124 -14.92 72.41 -27.88
CA ARG A 124 -14.81 73.64 -28.64
C ARG A 124 -13.65 74.44 -28.07
#